data_AF-A0A7W9L490-F1
#
_entry.id   AF-A0A7W9L490-F1
#
_cell.length_a   1.000
_cell.length_b   1.000
_cell.length_c   1.000
_cell.angle_alpha   90.00
_cell.angle_beta   90.00
_cell.angle_gamma   90.00
#
_symmetry.space_group_name_H-M   'P 1'
#
loop_
_entity.id
_entity.type
_entity.pdbx_description
1 polymer ?
#
loop_
_entity_poly.entity_id
_entity_poly.type
_entity_poly.pdbx_seq_one_letter_code
_entity_poly.pdbx_strand_id
1 'polypeptide(L)'
;MSDSVDRFYEVTEVIEPGRRRNDEYREDRVRKSAGEEVLRTYQPDNVSSTRSALHHAADKKAKKIGNYGTNGCGLVIYLNTDLMVFDEVADELEANLLGDTEVAGSVFNDVWVLWSDRLYHVWSGGNAVPLSPKLGV
;
A
#
# COMPACT_ATOMS: atom_id res chain seq x y z
N MET A 1 1.90 -30.53 -21.09
CA MET A 1 1.76 -29.97 -19.74
C MET A 1 1.79 -28.47 -19.94
N SER A 2 0.63 -27.81 -19.88
CA SER A 2 0.57 -26.35 -20.01
C SER A 2 1.01 -25.76 -18.69
N ASP A 3 2.08 -24.97 -18.69
CA ASP A 3 2.39 -24.07 -17.58
C ASP A 3 1.24 -23.05 -17.50
N SER A 4 0.21 -23.37 -16.71
CA SER A 4 -0.81 -22.39 -16.38
C SER A 4 -0.14 -21.31 -15.53
N VAL A 5 -0.26 -20.07 -15.96
CA VAL A 5 0.09 -18.92 -15.11
C VAL A 5 -0.95 -18.91 -13.99
N ASP A 6 -0.69 -19.70 -12.94
CA ASP A 6 -1.68 -20.13 -11.95
C ASP A 6 -2.09 -19.05 -10.95
N ARG A 7 -1.52 -17.84 -11.03
CA ARG A 7 -1.88 -16.72 -10.15
C ARG A 7 -1.86 -15.40 -10.89
N PHE A 8 -3.04 -14.78 -11.01
CA PHE A 8 -3.21 -13.43 -11.55
C PHE A 8 -3.21 -12.43 -10.39
N TYR A 9 -2.34 -11.41 -10.45
CA TYR A 9 -2.29 -10.32 -9.48
C TYR A 9 -2.70 -9.00 -10.13
N GLU A 10 -3.63 -8.30 -9.50
CA GLU A 10 -3.98 -6.91 -9.80
C GLU A 10 -3.09 -5.99 -8.96
N VAL A 11 -2.60 -4.91 -9.57
CA VAL A 11 -1.76 -3.92 -8.88
C VAL A 11 -2.50 -2.59 -8.77
N THR A 12 -2.37 -1.91 -7.64
CA THR A 12 -2.84 -0.54 -7.46
C THR A 12 -1.84 0.29 -6.67
N GLU A 13 -1.83 1.58 -6.94
CA GLU A 13 -1.02 2.56 -6.22
C GLU A 13 -1.93 3.39 -5.33
N VAL A 14 -1.53 3.57 -4.08
CA VAL A 14 -2.11 4.53 -3.15
C VAL A 14 -1.16 5.71 -3.11
N ILE A 15 -1.66 6.86 -3.55
CA ILE A 15 -0.95 8.14 -3.53
C ILE A 15 -1.59 8.97 -2.42
N GLU A 16 -0.78 9.79 -1.75
CA GLU A 16 -1.26 10.72 -0.74
C GLU A 16 -2.38 11.64 -1.28
N PRO A 17 -3.47 11.86 -0.52
CA PRO A 17 -4.55 12.74 -0.95
C PRO A 17 -4.06 14.14 -1.32
N GLY A 18 -4.44 14.62 -2.50
CA GLY A 18 -4.02 15.93 -3.01
C GLY A 18 -2.74 15.89 -3.85
N ARG A 19 -1.95 14.81 -3.82
CA ARG A 19 -0.81 14.60 -4.73
C ARG A 19 -1.27 13.92 -6.01
N ARG A 20 -0.68 14.35 -7.13
CA ARG A 20 -0.84 13.69 -8.43
C ARG A 20 0.42 12.88 -8.73
N ARG A 21 0.22 11.85 -9.54
CA ARG A 21 1.34 11.07 -10.10
C ARG A 21 2.31 12.03 -10.81
N ASN A 22 3.60 11.89 -10.48
CA ASN A 22 4.71 12.74 -10.93
C ASN A 22 4.84 14.13 -10.30
N ASP A 23 4.05 14.48 -9.28
CA ASP A 23 4.24 15.75 -8.56
C ASP A 23 5.60 15.79 -7.85
N GLU A 24 6.08 14.66 -7.31
CA GLU A 24 7.40 14.60 -6.66
C GLU A 24 8.53 14.99 -7.62
N TYR A 25 8.53 14.49 -8.86
CA TYR A 25 9.55 14.85 -9.85
C TYR A 25 9.50 16.33 -10.25
N ARG A 26 8.31 16.94 -10.22
CA ARG A 26 8.15 18.37 -10.53
C ARG A 26 8.63 19.23 -9.37
N GLU A 27 8.23 18.89 -8.15
CA GLU A 27 8.63 19.60 -6.93
C GLU A 27 10.14 19.48 -6.70
N ASP A 28 10.71 18.28 -6.85
CA ASP A 28 12.15 18.06 -6.73
C ASP A 28 12.95 18.82 -7.77
N ARG A 29 12.47 18.91 -9.02
CA ARG A 29 13.12 19.72 -10.05
C ARG A 29 13.13 21.20 -9.69
N VAL A 30 11.99 21.72 -9.19
CA VAL A 30 11.86 23.13 -8.80
C VAL A 30 12.76 23.43 -7.61
N ARG A 31 12.71 22.62 -6.55
CA ARG A 31 13.50 22.81 -5.33
C ARG A 31 15.01 22.65 -5.58
N LYS A 32 15.43 21.65 -6.37
CA LYS A 32 16.84 21.52 -6.79
C LYS A 32 17.31 22.71 -7.62
N SER A 33 16.46 23.27 -8.49
CA SER A 33 16.80 24.47 -9.24
C SER A 33 16.90 25.74 -8.38
N ALA A 34 16.28 25.73 -7.20
CA ALA A 34 16.34 26.81 -6.20
C ALA A 34 17.46 26.62 -5.16
N GLY A 35 18.18 25.49 -5.17
CA GLY A 35 19.26 25.20 -4.22
C GLY A 35 18.80 24.82 -2.80
N GLU A 36 17.53 24.43 -2.65
CA GLU A 36 16.95 24.07 -1.35
C GLU A 36 17.28 22.61 -0.96
N GLU A 37 17.70 22.39 0.29
CA GLU A 37 17.69 21.06 0.92
C GLU A 37 16.26 20.70 1.32
N VAL A 38 15.76 19.56 0.82
CA VAL A 38 14.42 19.07 1.15
C VAL A 38 14.45 18.42 2.53
N LEU A 39 14.21 19.22 3.57
CA LEU A 39 13.88 18.70 4.90
C LEU A 39 12.41 18.29 4.90
N ARG A 40 12.13 17.00 4.76
CA ARG A 40 10.80 16.45 5.01
C ARG A 40 10.56 16.49 6.54
N THR A 41 9.44 17.05 6.97
CA THR A 41 9.08 17.17 8.39
C THR A 41 7.92 16.22 8.69
N TYR A 42 7.97 15.53 9.83
CA TYR A 42 6.87 14.68 10.30
C TYR A 42 5.55 15.47 10.38
N GLN A 43 4.49 14.92 9.78
CA GLN A 43 3.12 15.44 9.89
C GLN A 43 2.18 14.30 10.34
N PRO A 44 1.66 14.32 11.58
CA PRO A 44 0.76 13.28 12.10
C PRO A 44 -0.49 13.04 11.24
N ASP A 45 -1.01 14.09 10.60
CA ASP A 45 -2.18 14.00 9.71
C ASP A 45 -1.94 13.07 8.50
N ASN A 46 -0.67 12.81 8.15
CA ASN A 46 -0.31 11.96 7.03
C ASN A 46 -0.59 10.48 7.30
N VAL A 47 -0.58 10.03 8.57
CA VAL A 47 -0.85 8.63 8.91
C VAL A 47 -2.34 8.32 8.72
N SER A 48 -3.22 9.13 9.31
CA SER A 48 -4.67 8.95 9.20
C SER A 48 -5.15 9.05 7.75
N SER A 49 -4.62 10.01 6.99
CA SER A 49 -4.94 10.16 5.56
C SER A 49 -4.41 9.01 4.70
N THR A 50 -3.21 8.51 4.99
CA THR A 50 -2.65 7.31 4.33
C THR A 50 -3.52 6.08 4.58
N ARG A 51 -3.92 5.85 5.83
CA ARG A 51 -4.81 4.74 6.21
C ARG A 51 -6.15 4.81 5.50
N SER A 52 -6.75 6.01 5.47
CA SER A 52 -8.00 6.25 4.76
C SER A 52 -7.87 6.00 3.25
N ALA A 53 -6.75 6.41 2.65
CA ALA A 53 -6.47 6.19 1.23
C ALA A 53 -6.24 4.71 0.92
N LEU A 54 -5.55 3.98 1.79
CA LEU A 54 -5.37 2.52 1.70
C LEU A 54 -6.72 1.80 1.75
N HIS A 55 -7.55 2.12 2.73
CA HIS A 55 -8.89 1.55 2.85
C HIS A 55 -9.75 1.83 1.61
N HIS A 56 -9.74 3.07 1.12
CA HIS A 56 -10.46 3.44 -0.09
C HIS A 56 -9.99 2.65 -1.32
N ALA A 57 -8.68 2.45 -1.48
CA ALA A 57 -8.13 1.68 -2.60
C ALA A 57 -8.52 0.19 -2.50
N ALA A 58 -8.45 -0.40 -1.30
CA ALA A 58 -8.88 -1.77 -1.04
C ALA A 58 -10.36 -1.96 -1.38
N ASP A 59 -11.25 -1.11 -0.86
CA ASP A 59 -12.70 -1.15 -1.14
C ASP A 59 -13.00 -0.97 -2.63
N LYS A 60 -12.36 -0.01 -3.29
CA LYS A 60 -12.54 0.24 -4.73
C LYS A 60 -12.16 -0.96 -5.58
N LYS A 61 -11.12 -1.71 -5.20
CA LYS A 61 -10.71 -2.93 -5.91
C LYS A 61 -11.59 -4.12 -5.56
N ALA A 62 -12.00 -4.28 -4.30
CA ALA A 62 -12.92 -5.32 -3.86
C ALA A 62 -14.25 -5.26 -4.65
N LYS A 63 -14.80 -4.06 -4.86
CA LYS A 63 -16.00 -3.84 -5.68
C LYS A 63 -15.87 -4.26 -7.15
N LYS A 64 -14.64 -4.48 -7.64
CA LYS A 64 -14.35 -4.91 -9.01
C LYS A 64 -13.99 -6.39 -9.10
N ILE A 65 -14.02 -7.14 -7.99
CA ILE A 65 -13.54 -8.53 -7.96
C ILE A 65 -14.28 -9.42 -8.98
N GLY A 66 -15.59 -9.19 -9.19
CA GLY A 66 -16.40 -9.94 -10.15
C GLY A 66 -15.98 -9.79 -11.61
N ASN A 67 -15.08 -8.86 -11.93
CA ASN A 67 -14.47 -8.74 -13.27
C ASN A 67 -13.29 -9.70 -13.47
N TYR A 68 -12.74 -10.25 -12.40
CA TYR A 68 -11.69 -11.25 -12.44
C TYR A 68 -12.35 -12.62 -12.31
N GLY A 69 -12.05 -13.54 -13.21
CA GLY A 69 -12.77 -14.81 -13.34
C GLY A 69 -12.74 -15.68 -12.08
N THR A 70 -13.36 -16.85 -12.18
CA THR A 70 -13.61 -17.78 -11.06
C THR A 70 -12.36 -18.30 -10.33
N ASN A 71 -11.17 -18.16 -10.91
CA ASN A 71 -9.92 -18.65 -10.32
C ASN A 71 -9.38 -17.74 -9.21
N GLY A 72 -10.07 -16.63 -8.94
CA GLY A 72 -9.66 -15.62 -7.97
C GLY A 72 -8.44 -14.82 -8.44
N CYS A 73 -8.20 -13.71 -7.77
CA CYS A 73 -7.16 -12.75 -8.08
C CYS A 73 -6.43 -12.41 -6.77
N GLY A 74 -5.12 -12.17 -6.83
CA GLY A 74 -4.39 -11.53 -5.74
C GLY A 74 -4.35 -10.01 -5.95
N LEU A 75 -4.25 -9.24 -4.87
CA LEU A 75 -4.10 -7.79 -4.93
C LEU A 75 -2.74 -7.39 -4.37
N VAL A 76 -2.04 -6.50 -5.08
CA VAL A 76 -0.85 -5.82 -4.59
C VAL A 76 -1.14 -4.33 -4.52
N ILE A 77 -1.01 -3.75 -3.32
CA ILE A 77 -1.20 -2.32 -3.08
C ILE A 77 0.18 -1.71 -2.82
N TYR A 78 0.64 -0.84 -3.73
CA TYR A 78 1.83 -0.03 -3.50
C TYR A 78 1.45 1.24 -2.74
N LEU A 79 1.93 1.36 -1.51
CA LEU A 79 1.71 2.52 -0.65
C LEU A 79 2.79 3.57 -0.94
N ASN A 80 2.52 4.43 -1.92
CA ASN A 80 3.41 5.50 -2.34
C ASN A 80 3.01 6.82 -1.66
N THR A 81 3.25 6.89 -0.35
CA THR A 81 2.97 8.08 0.46
C THR A 81 4.27 8.69 0.96
N ASP A 82 4.29 10.02 1.12
CA ASP A 82 5.44 10.73 1.68
C ASP A 82 5.47 10.64 3.22
N LEU A 83 5.31 9.43 3.73
CA LEU A 83 5.47 9.15 5.15
C LEU A 83 6.96 9.01 5.44
N MET A 84 7.46 9.88 6.31
CA MET A 84 8.73 9.60 6.97
C MET A 84 8.57 8.34 7.82
N VAL A 85 9.44 7.36 7.59
CA VAL A 85 9.47 6.10 8.33
C VAL A 85 10.16 6.35 9.68
N PHE A 86 9.47 7.00 10.60
CA PHE A 86 9.80 6.93 12.03
C PHE A 86 9.25 5.63 12.60
N ASP A 87 9.90 5.07 13.62
CA ASP A 87 9.51 3.77 14.16
C ASP A 87 8.06 3.75 14.64
N GLU A 88 7.61 4.82 15.32
CA GLU A 88 6.24 4.93 15.82
C GLU A 88 5.20 4.99 14.69
N VAL A 89 5.53 5.68 13.58
CA VAL A 89 4.66 5.77 12.40
C VAL A 89 4.57 4.43 11.69
N ALA A 90 5.71 3.73 11.58
CA ALA A 90 5.75 2.40 11.01
C ALA A 90 4.99 1.39 11.86
N ASP A 91 5.14 1.45 13.18
CA ASP A 91 4.42 0.56 14.09
C ASP A 91 2.91 0.83 14.04
N GLU A 92 2.48 2.11 13.99
CA GLU A 92 1.07 2.46 13.85
C GLU A 92 0.52 1.95 12.51
N LEU A 93 1.24 2.16 11.40
CA LEU A 93 0.76 1.76 10.08
C LEU A 93 0.69 0.23 9.96
N GLU A 94 1.75 -0.48 10.36
CA GLU A 94 1.81 -1.94 10.38
C GLU A 94 0.68 -2.54 11.22
N ALA A 95 0.43 -2.00 12.42
CA ALA A 95 -0.65 -2.47 13.31
C ALA A 95 -2.05 -2.34 12.69
N ASN A 96 -2.23 -1.43 11.72
CA ASN A 96 -3.52 -1.16 11.10
C ASN A 96 -3.68 -1.75 9.68
N LEU A 97 -2.63 -2.30 9.06
CA LEU A 97 -2.70 -2.86 7.71
C LEU A 97 -3.81 -3.91 7.54
N LEU A 98 -4.01 -4.78 8.53
CA LEU A 98 -5.06 -5.80 8.51
C LEU A 98 -6.45 -5.15 8.44
N GLY A 99 -6.75 -4.22 9.35
CA GLY A 99 -8.05 -3.55 9.40
C GLY A 99 -8.29 -2.68 8.15
N ASP A 100 -7.28 -1.95 7.72
CA ASP A 100 -7.41 -1.04 6.57
C ASP A 100 -7.58 -1.82 5.25
N THR A 101 -7.20 -3.10 5.19
CA THR A 101 -7.32 -3.96 3.98
C THR A 101 -8.34 -5.09 4.08
N GLU A 102 -9.07 -5.21 5.19
CA GLU A 102 -10.02 -6.31 5.47
C GLU A 102 -11.02 -6.54 4.33
N VAL A 103 -11.58 -5.47 3.77
CA VAL A 103 -12.54 -5.53 2.67
C VAL A 103 -11.94 -6.24 1.44
N ALA A 104 -10.66 -6.00 1.13
CA ALA A 104 -9.97 -6.71 0.07
C ALA A 104 -9.64 -8.15 0.48
N GLY A 105 -9.22 -8.38 1.73
CA GLY A 105 -8.95 -9.71 2.27
C GLY A 105 -10.14 -10.66 2.19
N SER A 106 -11.37 -10.13 2.26
CA SER A 106 -12.60 -10.92 2.15
C SER A 106 -12.91 -11.44 0.74
N VAL A 107 -12.27 -10.91 -0.31
CA VAL A 107 -12.61 -11.22 -1.71
C VAL A 107 -11.42 -11.60 -2.60
N PHE A 108 -10.21 -11.13 -2.29
CA PHE A 108 -9.00 -11.53 -3.02
C PHE A 108 -8.37 -12.77 -2.37
N ASN A 109 -7.75 -13.62 -3.19
CA ASN A 109 -7.04 -14.82 -2.71
C ASN A 109 -5.82 -14.43 -1.87
N ASP A 110 -5.16 -13.34 -2.25
CA ASP A 110 -4.00 -12.80 -1.57
C ASP A 110 -4.12 -11.28 -1.53
N VAL A 111 -3.68 -10.66 -0.45
CA VAL A 111 -3.48 -9.20 -0.40
C VAL A 111 -2.08 -8.91 0.11
N TRP A 112 -1.34 -8.16 -0.68
CA TRP A 112 0.01 -7.70 -0.37
C TRP A 112 0.05 -6.18 -0.32
N VAL A 113 0.82 -5.64 0.62
CA VAL A 113 1.10 -4.20 0.69
C VAL A 113 2.59 -3.99 0.53
N LEU A 114 2.99 -3.27 -0.50
CA LEU A 114 4.37 -2.81 -0.69
C LEU A 114 4.48 -1.42 -0.06
N TRP A 115 5.28 -1.27 0.99
CA TRP A 115 5.54 0.00 1.64
C TRP A 115 6.99 0.09 2.08
N SER A 116 7.63 1.25 1.87
CA SER A 116 9.09 1.38 2.01
C SER A 116 9.81 0.33 1.15
N ASP A 117 10.67 -0.46 1.77
CA ASP A 117 11.47 -1.55 1.23
C ASP A 117 10.86 -2.93 1.55
N ARG A 118 9.63 -2.96 2.09
CA ARG A 118 8.99 -4.18 2.63
C ARG A 118 7.72 -4.53 1.88
N LEU A 119 7.54 -5.83 1.68
CA LEU A 119 6.34 -6.41 1.10
C LEU A 119 5.62 -7.24 2.18
N TYR A 120 4.50 -6.71 2.66
CA TYR A 120 3.69 -7.33 3.72
C TYR A 120 2.64 -8.24 3.07
N HIS A 121 2.68 -9.54 3.39
CA HIS A 121 1.56 -10.45 3.10
C HIS A 121 0.51 -10.23 4.18
N VAL A 122 -0.64 -9.67 3.84
CA VAL A 122 -1.64 -9.25 4.82
C VAL A 122 -2.80 -10.26 4.90
N TRP A 123 -3.18 -10.82 3.75
CA TRP A 123 -4.26 -11.81 3.65
C TRP A 123 -3.89 -12.96 2.72
N SER A 124 -4.28 -14.19 3.08
CA SER A 124 -4.09 -15.41 2.30
C SER A 124 -5.29 -16.34 2.44
N GLY A 125 -5.96 -16.63 1.33
CA GLY A 125 -7.15 -17.47 1.28
C GLY A 125 -8.27 -16.99 2.20
N GLY A 126 -8.43 -15.66 2.35
CA GLY A 126 -9.40 -15.05 3.28
C GLY A 126 -8.96 -14.99 4.75
N ASN A 127 -7.76 -15.47 5.08
CA ASN A 127 -7.23 -15.45 6.46
C ASN A 127 -6.20 -14.34 6.64
N ALA A 128 -6.27 -13.66 7.78
CA ALA A 128 -5.25 -12.72 8.21
C ALA A 128 -3.89 -13.43 8.34
N VAL A 129 -2.86 -12.85 7.74
CA VAL A 129 -1.47 -13.33 7.89
C VAL A 129 -0.80 -12.50 8.97
N PRO A 130 -0.21 -13.13 10.01
CA PRO A 130 0.53 -12.40 11.03
C PRO A 130 1.70 -11.63 10.39
N LEU A 131 1.74 -10.32 10.61
CA LEU A 131 2.87 -9.51 10.19
C LEU A 131 4.07 -9.88 11.07
N SER A 132 5.17 -10.28 10.44
CA SER A 132 6.38 -10.64 11.19
C SER A 132 6.93 -9.40 11.89
N PRO A 133 7.41 -9.52 13.14
CA PRO A 133 8.04 -8.40 13.82
C PRO A 133 9.22 -7.89 13.00
N LYS A 134 9.47 -6.57 13.04
CA LYS A 134 10.66 -5.97 12.40
C LYS A 134 11.89 -6.77 12.85
N LEU A 135 12.57 -7.42 11.90
CA LEU A 135 13.90 -7.97 12.17
C LEU A 135 14.78 -6.76 12.53
N GLY A 136 15.15 -6.65 13.81
CA GLY A 136 16.05 -5.61 14.27
C GLY A 136 17.36 -5.72 13.51
N VAL A 137 17.76 -4.64 12.85
CA VAL A 137 19.08 -4.48 12.24
C VAL A 137 19.96 -3.68 13.20
#